data_AF-A0A2V2BQA5-F1
#
_entry.id   AF-A0A2V2BQA5-F1
#
_cell.length_a   1.000
_cell.length_b   1.000
_cell.length_c   1.000
_cell.angle_alpha   90.00
_cell.angle_beta   90.00
_cell.angle_gamma   90.00
#
_symmetry.space_group_name_H-M   'P 1'
#
loop_
_entity.id
_entity.type
_entity.pdbx_description
1 polymer ?
#
loop_
_entity_poly.entity_id
_entity_poly.type
_entity_poly.pdbx_seq_one_letter_code
_entity_poly.pdbx_strand_id
1 'polypeptide(L)'
;NSNVIDTLTVNSGVFNYGAGDCVSGSLVLNGGKFGAASLMDSGTSADVGVARFESGIWNGGAIILDVSTTDATFDKIAFSGLFEKGEGEISLEFRFDAEGMAELIEMGFSTFEDMIVYASGSSIEGTVLNGVSNGFAWEAVFGETGMDVTFAAVPEPAAIAALFGLSALLFAAFRAGRKRG
;
A
#
# COMPACT_ATOMS: atom_id res chain seq x y z
N ASN A 1 13.86 24.98 -15.58
CA ASN A 1 12.69 24.11 -15.37
C ASN A 1 11.63 24.92 -14.66
N SER A 2 10.43 24.99 -15.24
CA SER A 2 9.25 25.53 -14.55
C SER A 2 8.47 24.34 -14.04
N ASN A 3 8.28 24.27 -12.73
CA ASN A 3 7.41 23.27 -12.12
C ASN A 3 5.97 23.48 -12.59
N VAL A 4 5.19 22.40 -12.70
CA VAL A 4 3.74 22.53 -13.00
C VAL A 4 3.02 23.20 -11.83
N ILE A 5 3.41 22.83 -10.61
CA ILE A 5 2.98 23.43 -9.35
C ILE A 5 4.22 23.61 -8.49
N ASP A 6 4.45 24.80 -7.92
CA ASP A 6 5.59 25.02 -7.01
C ASP A 6 5.40 24.28 -5.68
N THR A 7 4.20 24.33 -5.11
CA THR A 7 3.85 23.58 -3.89
C THR A 7 2.39 23.16 -3.93
N LEU A 8 2.15 21.87 -3.73
CA LEU A 8 0.83 21.29 -3.53
C LEU A 8 0.66 20.97 -2.03
N THR A 9 -0.33 21.59 -1.39
CA THR A 9 -0.65 21.33 0.01
C THR A 9 -2.04 20.71 0.14
N VAL A 10 -2.11 19.56 0.82
CA VAL A 10 -3.35 18.85 1.11
C VAL A 10 -3.62 18.93 2.62
N ASN A 11 -4.51 19.84 3.01
CA ASN A 11 -4.90 20.02 4.41
C ASN A 11 -6.04 19.08 4.84
N SER A 12 -6.98 18.79 3.93
CA SER A 12 -8.14 17.94 4.18
C SER A 12 -8.73 17.45 2.86
N GLY A 13 -9.69 16.52 2.95
CA GLY A 13 -10.35 15.94 1.78
C GLY A 13 -9.46 14.94 1.04
N VAL A 14 -9.75 14.70 -0.23
CA VAL A 14 -9.00 13.80 -1.12
C VAL A 14 -8.55 14.60 -2.33
N PHE A 15 -7.27 14.48 -2.68
CA PHE A 15 -6.70 15.06 -3.89
C PHE A 15 -5.97 13.98 -4.69
N ASN A 16 -6.46 13.68 -5.89
CA ASN A 16 -5.79 12.78 -6.82
C ASN A 16 -5.05 13.61 -7.87
N TYR A 17 -3.78 13.33 -8.08
CA TYR A 17 -2.91 14.12 -8.93
C TYR A 17 -2.25 13.27 -10.01
N GLY A 18 -2.50 13.63 -11.26
CA GLY A 18 -1.82 13.07 -12.43
C GLY A 18 -1.25 14.20 -13.25
N ALA A 19 0.06 14.18 -13.48
CA ALA A 19 0.73 15.15 -14.36
C ALA A 19 1.65 14.48 -15.39
N GLY A 20 1.55 13.15 -15.54
CA GLY A 20 2.40 12.39 -16.45
C GLY A 20 3.87 12.60 -16.11
N ASP A 21 4.66 12.96 -17.12
CA ASP A 21 6.11 13.13 -16.99
C ASP A 21 6.54 14.48 -16.42
N CYS A 22 5.59 15.35 -16.09
CA CYS A 22 5.90 16.61 -15.44
C CYS A 22 6.28 16.41 -13.96
N VAL A 23 7.25 17.21 -13.51
CA VAL A 23 7.67 17.29 -12.11
C VAL A 23 7.11 18.57 -11.49
N SER A 24 6.47 18.44 -10.34
CA SER A 24 6.06 19.55 -9.47
C SER A 24 7.11 19.80 -8.39
N GLY A 25 7.06 20.95 -7.70
CA GLY A 25 7.98 21.27 -6.62
C GLY A 25 7.74 20.40 -5.39
N SER A 26 7.01 20.90 -4.39
CA SER A 26 6.85 20.19 -3.11
C SER A 26 5.43 19.64 -2.90
N LEU A 27 5.32 18.41 -2.37
CA LEU A 27 4.07 17.89 -1.80
C LEU A 27 4.07 18.08 -0.27
N VAL A 28 3.03 18.68 0.28
CA VAL A 28 2.85 18.82 1.74
C VAL A 28 1.51 18.22 2.14
N LEU A 29 1.54 17.16 2.96
CA LEU A 29 0.37 16.46 3.47
C LEU A 29 0.17 16.77 4.95
N ASN A 30 -0.90 17.52 5.29
CA ASN A 30 -1.18 17.96 6.67
C ASN A 30 -2.37 17.23 7.34
N GLY A 31 -2.99 16.25 6.69
CA GLY A 31 -4.13 15.51 7.25
C GLY A 31 -5.16 14.98 6.25
N GLY A 32 -5.19 15.50 5.01
CA GLY A 32 -6.03 14.95 3.95
C GLY A 32 -5.45 13.69 3.31
N LYS A 33 -6.03 13.27 2.19
CA LYS A 33 -5.57 12.10 1.41
C LYS A 33 -5.03 12.53 0.06
N PHE A 34 -3.92 11.92 -0.34
CA PHE A 34 -3.31 12.14 -1.66
C PHE A 34 -3.20 10.82 -2.42
N GLY A 35 -3.57 10.81 -3.69
CA GLY A 35 -3.35 9.68 -4.59
C GLY A 35 -2.70 10.13 -5.90
N ALA A 36 -2.00 9.22 -6.57
CA ALA A 36 -1.64 9.44 -7.96
C ALA A 36 -2.87 9.21 -8.84
N ALA A 37 -2.99 9.92 -9.96
CA ALA A 37 -4.06 9.68 -10.93
C ALA A 37 -3.45 9.29 -12.28
N SER A 38 -4.03 8.28 -12.94
CA SER A 38 -3.77 8.03 -14.34
C SER A 38 -4.15 9.26 -15.18
N LEU A 39 -3.33 9.60 -16.17
CA LEU A 39 -3.69 10.62 -17.17
C LEU A 39 -4.71 10.10 -18.20
N MET A 40 -4.93 8.78 -18.22
CA MET A 40 -5.81 8.08 -19.14
C MET A 40 -6.74 7.21 -18.30
N ASP A 41 -7.86 7.77 -17.86
CA ASP A 41 -8.99 6.96 -17.36
C ASP A 41 -9.64 6.31 -18.58
N SER A 42 -9.34 5.03 -18.80
CA SER A 42 -9.92 4.28 -19.92
C SER A 42 -11.30 3.69 -19.58
N GLY A 43 -11.74 3.80 -18.33
CA GLY A 43 -12.92 3.11 -17.79
C GLY A 43 -12.84 1.58 -17.83
N THR A 44 -11.70 0.99 -18.22
CA THR A 44 -11.53 -0.46 -18.46
C THR A 44 -10.22 -1.06 -17.94
N SER A 45 -9.30 -0.25 -17.42
CA SER A 45 -8.04 -0.66 -16.78
C SER A 45 -7.99 -0.13 -15.35
N ALA A 46 -7.19 -0.74 -14.48
CA ALA A 46 -6.79 -0.08 -13.25
C ALA A 46 -6.07 1.23 -13.61
N ASP A 47 -6.52 2.34 -13.05
CA ASP A 47 -5.99 3.67 -13.34
C ASP A 47 -4.68 3.91 -12.60
N VAL A 48 -3.63 3.18 -13.00
CA VAL A 48 -2.29 3.35 -12.43
C VAL A 48 -1.73 4.73 -12.80
N GLY A 49 -1.58 5.55 -11.78
CA GLY A 49 -1.09 6.92 -11.86
C GLY A 49 0.39 7.06 -11.54
N VAL A 50 0.96 8.17 -12.01
CA VAL A 50 2.30 8.60 -11.59
C VAL A 50 2.26 10.06 -11.17
N ALA A 51 2.73 10.32 -9.96
CA ALA A 51 2.94 11.66 -9.42
C ALA A 51 4.44 11.90 -9.18
N ARG A 52 4.94 13.07 -9.58
CA ARG A 52 6.36 13.41 -9.47
C ARG A 52 6.54 14.77 -8.80
N PHE A 53 7.37 14.81 -7.77
CA PHE A 53 7.71 16.00 -7.00
C PHE A 53 9.21 16.14 -6.82
N GLU A 54 9.69 17.36 -6.61
CA GLU A 54 11.08 17.61 -6.21
C GLU A 54 11.33 17.21 -4.75
N SER A 55 10.34 17.41 -3.87
CA SER A 55 10.41 17.01 -2.45
C SER A 55 9.04 16.76 -1.84
N GLY A 56 9.00 16.19 -0.65
CA GLY A 56 7.75 15.98 0.08
C GLY A 56 7.90 16.10 1.59
N ILE A 57 6.82 16.48 2.26
CA ILE A 57 6.68 16.41 3.72
C ILE A 57 5.33 15.78 4.05
N TRP A 58 5.35 14.70 4.83
CA TRP A 58 4.17 13.99 5.29
C TRP A 58 3.92 14.26 6.77
N ASN A 59 3.20 15.34 7.05
CA ASN A 59 2.83 15.72 8.42
C ASN A 59 1.61 14.97 8.95
N GLY A 60 0.77 14.40 8.08
CA GLY A 60 -0.37 13.59 8.51
C GLY A 60 -1.31 13.23 7.37
N GLY A 61 -2.28 12.36 7.68
CA GLY A 61 -3.31 11.91 6.73
C GLY A 61 -2.92 10.61 6.03
N ALA A 62 -3.39 10.43 4.80
CA ALA A 62 -3.17 9.17 4.07
C ALA A 62 -2.59 9.39 2.67
N ILE A 63 -1.75 8.45 2.24
CA ILE A 63 -1.44 8.27 0.82
C ILE A 63 -2.25 7.07 0.32
N ILE A 64 -2.94 7.27 -0.79
CA ILE A 64 -3.75 6.26 -1.48
C ILE A 64 -2.93 5.73 -2.65
N LEU A 65 -2.82 4.41 -2.77
CA LEU A 65 -2.13 3.73 -3.86
C LEU A 65 -3.04 2.66 -4.46
N ASP A 66 -3.32 2.78 -5.74
CA ASP A 66 -4.05 1.77 -6.50
C ASP A 66 -3.07 0.70 -7.04
N VAL A 67 -3.47 -0.57 -6.97
CA VAL A 67 -2.73 -1.72 -7.51
C VAL A 67 -3.62 -2.44 -8.53
N SER A 68 -3.12 -2.51 -9.76
CA SER A 68 -3.66 -3.31 -10.84
C SER A 68 -3.25 -4.77 -10.66
N THR A 69 -4.21 -5.63 -10.35
CA THR A 69 -3.95 -7.06 -10.17
C THR A 69 -3.83 -7.82 -11.48
N THR A 70 -4.34 -7.27 -12.58
CA THR A 70 -4.29 -7.88 -13.92
C THR A 70 -2.87 -7.97 -14.49
N ASP A 71 -2.04 -6.97 -14.21
CA ASP A 71 -0.68 -6.84 -14.76
C ASP A 71 0.38 -6.52 -13.71
N ALA A 72 0.02 -6.62 -12.42
CA ALA A 72 0.88 -6.32 -11.27
C ALA A 72 1.51 -4.91 -11.31
N THR A 73 0.82 -3.95 -11.92
CA THR A 73 1.23 -2.54 -11.93
C THR A 73 0.56 -1.77 -10.80
N PHE A 74 1.10 -0.61 -10.43
CA PHE A 74 0.63 0.16 -9.28
C PHE A 74 0.98 1.64 -9.38
N ASP A 75 0.20 2.45 -8.66
CA ASP A 75 0.46 3.87 -8.51
C ASP A 75 1.88 4.13 -8.02
N LYS A 76 2.56 5.08 -8.66
CA LYS A 76 3.89 5.51 -8.26
C LYS A 76 3.91 6.96 -7.85
N ILE A 77 4.53 7.23 -6.69
CA ILE A 77 4.87 8.58 -6.25
C ILE A 77 6.39 8.70 -6.20
N ALA A 78 6.95 9.64 -6.94
CA ALA A 78 8.39 9.82 -7.02
C ALA A 78 8.80 11.21 -6.54
N PHE A 79 9.72 11.24 -5.59
CA PHE A 79 10.43 12.42 -5.14
C PHE A 79 11.85 12.37 -5.70
N SER A 80 12.28 13.40 -6.44
CA SER A 80 13.68 13.48 -6.88
C SER A 80 14.64 13.86 -5.75
N GLY A 81 14.11 14.44 -4.68
CA GLY A 81 14.82 14.84 -3.46
C GLY A 81 14.25 14.15 -2.23
N LEU A 82 14.33 14.85 -1.09
CA LEU A 82 13.98 14.29 0.21
C LEU A 82 12.46 14.14 0.39
N PHE A 83 12.06 13.07 1.08
CA PHE A 83 10.71 12.86 1.56
C PHE A 83 10.70 12.77 3.08
N GLU A 84 10.24 13.84 3.72
CA GLU A 84 10.36 14.00 5.17
C GLU A 84 9.09 13.55 5.90
N LYS A 85 9.29 12.92 7.05
CA LYS A 85 8.21 12.58 7.98
C LYS A 85 8.00 13.72 8.97
N GLY A 86 6.76 14.18 9.09
CA GLY A 86 6.37 15.12 10.14
C GLY A 86 5.91 14.42 11.43
N GLU A 87 5.35 15.21 12.34
CA GLU A 87 5.01 14.76 13.71
C GLU A 87 3.60 14.15 13.82
N GLY A 88 2.73 14.29 12.82
CA GLY A 88 1.36 13.81 12.90
C GLY A 88 1.19 12.36 12.43
N GLU A 89 -0.03 11.84 12.59
CA GLU A 89 -0.36 10.47 12.23
C GLU A 89 -0.47 10.31 10.71
N ILE A 90 0.32 9.37 10.17
CA ILE A 90 0.37 9.03 8.74
C ILE A 90 -0.14 7.61 8.51
N SER A 91 -0.72 7.34 7.34
CA SER A 91 -1.31 6.03 7.00
C SER A 91 -1.30 5.76 5.50
N LEU A 92 -1.40 4.49 5.10
CA LEU A 92 -1.54 4.10 3.70
C LEU A 92 -2.93 3.50 3.47
N GLU A 93 -3.47 3.74 2.28
CA GLU A 93 -4.71 3.13 1.80
C GLU A 93 -4.46 2.47 0.44
N PHE A 94 -4.58 1.15 0.39
CA PHE A 94 -4.44 0.40 -0.86
C PHE A 94 -5.79 0.07 -1.46
N ARG A 95 -5.92 0.24 -2.78
CA ARG A 95 -7.10 -0.22 -3.54
C ARG A 95 -6.68 -1.22 -4.60
N PHE A 96 -7.39 -2.34 -4.64
CA PHE A 96 -7.16 -3.42 -5.59
C PHE A 96 -8.37 -4.36 -5.59
N ASP A 97 -8.48 -5.16 -6.65
CA ASP A 97 -9.42 -6.28 -6.68
C ASP A 97 -8.92 -7.42 -5.78
N ALA A 98 -9.78 -7.92 -4.89
CA ALA A 98 -9.40 -8.89 -3.87
C ALA A 98 -9.09 -10.27 -4.46
N GLU A 99 -9.83 -10.69 -5.50
CA GLU A 99 -9.63 -11.97 -6.18
C GLU A 99 -8.30 -11.95 -6.93
N GLY A 100 -8.05 -10.91 -7.72
CA GLY A 100 -6.77 -10.75 -8.42
C GLY A 100 -5.56 -10.62 -7.48
N MET A 101 -5.71 -10.00 -6.31
CA MET A 101 -4.61 -9.95 -5.33
C MET A 101 -4.33 -11.34 -4.73
N ALA A 102 -5.36 -12.16 -4.51
CA ALA A 102 -5.18 -13.55 -4.11
C ALA A 102 -4.40 -14.33 -5.17
N GLU A 103 -4.79 -14.19 -6.45
CA GLU A 103 -4.10 -14.85 -7.57
C GLU A 103 -2.62 -14.44 -7.67
N LEU A 104 -2.32 -13.13 -7.55
CA LEU A 104 -0.94 -12.65 -7.53
C LEU A 104 -0.13 -13.28 -6.40
N ILE A 105 -0.67 -13.32 -5.18
CA ILE A 105 0.01 -13.94 -4.03
C ILE A 105 0.23 -15.44 -4.24
N GLU A 106 -0.77 -16.15 -4.77
CA GLU A 106 -0.63 -17.58 -5.12
C GLU A 106 0.46 -17.83 -6.18
N MET A 107 0.62 -16.88 -7.10
CA MET A 107 1.70 -16.88 -8.10
C MET A 107 3.06 -16.45 -7.53
N GLY A 108 3.13 -16.04 -6.25
CA GLY A 108 4.35 -15.59 -5.57
C GLY A 108 4.61 -14.09 -5.65
N PHE A 109 3.69 -13.31 -6.22
CA PHE A 109 3.73 -11.85 -6.26
C PHE A 109 2.99 -11.27 -5.06
N SER A 110 3.67 -11.24 -3.91
CA SER A 110 3.14 -10.66 -2.68
C SER A 110 3.79 -9.33 -2.29
N THR A 111 4.89 -8.95 -2.94
CA THR A 111 5.63 -7.73 -2.62
C THR A 111 5.72 -6.81 -3.83
N PHE A 112 5.44 -5.53 -3.60
CA PHE A 112 5.51 -4.46 -4.59
C PHE A 112 6.57 -3.46 -4.15
N GLU A 113 7.65 -3.39 -4.92
CA GLU A 113 8.82 -2.58 -4.60
C GLU A 113 8.69 -1.15 -5.14
N ASP A 114 9.30 -0.19 -4.45
CA ASP A 114 9.46 1.18 -4.95
C ASP A 114 8.14 1.88 -5.36
N MET A 115 7.06 1.65 -4.61
CA MET A 115 5.76 2.32 -4.83
C MET A 115 5.86 3.83 -4.53
N ILE A 116 6.66 4.18 -3.52
CA ILE A 116 7.07 5.56 -3.24
C ILE A 116 8.60 5.60 -3.27
N VAL A 117 9.19 6.46 -4.10
CA VAL A 117 10.66 6.60 -4.22
C VAL A 117 11.12 8.00 -3.82
N TYR A 118 12.29 8.09 -3.21
CA TYR A 118 12.87 9.33 -2.68
C TYR A 118 14.39 9.24 -2.57
N ALA A 119 15.05 10.36 -2.30
CA ALA A 119 16.49 10.41 -2.12
C ALA A 119 16.92 9.87 -0.74
N SER A 120 18.09 9.23 -0.69
CA SER A 120 18.75 8.80 0.56
C SER A 120 18.89 9.95 1.56
N GLY A 121 18.79 9.64 2.86
CA GLY A 121 18.87 10.63 3.95
C GLY A 121 17.54 11.32 4.26
N SER A 122 16.44 10.82 3.68
CA SER A 122 15.07 11.22 4.00
C SER A 122 14.68 10.73 5.40
N SER A 123 14.05 11.58 6.24
CA SER A 123 13.64 11.14 7.59
C SER A 123 12.48 10.14 7.63
N ILE A 124 11.80 9.90 6.50
CA ILE A 124 10.81 8.83 6.39
C ILE A 124 11.45 7.43 6.48
N GLU A 125 12.74 7.30 6.15
CA GLU A 125 13.50 6.04 6.23
C GLU A 125 13.34 5.38 7.60
N GLY A 126 13.17 4.05 7.59
CA GLY A 126 12.96 3.23 8.78
C GLY A 126 11.52 3.26 9.30
N THR A 127 10.62 4.04 8.69
CA THR A 127 9.20 3.98 9.02
C THR A 127 8.60 2.66 8.54
N VAL A 128 7.80 2.03 9.41
CA VAL A 128 6.98 0.86 9.07
C VAL A 128 5.53 1.19 9.34
N LEU A 129 4.68 0.97 8.34
CA LEU A 129 3.22 1.10 8.44
C LEU A 129 2.58 -0.24 8.14
N ASN A 130 1.46 -0.53 8.79
CA ASN A 130 0.72 -1.76 8.54
C ASN A 130 -0.79 -1.51 8.62
N GLY A 131 -1.55 -2.42 8.05
CA GLY A 131 -3.00 -2.36 8.06
C GLY A 131 -3.64 -3.56 7.37
N VAL A 132 -4.94 -3.43 7.10
CA VAL A 132 -5.72 -4.42 6.37
C VAL A 132 -6.52 -3.73 5.29
N SER A 133 -6.45 -4.23 4.06
CA SER A 133 -7.25 -3.78 2.91
C SER A 133 -7.87 -4.99 2.24
N ASN A 134 -9.20 -4.97 2.03
CA ASN A 134 -9.92 -6.01 1.29
C ASN A 134 -9.63 -7.47 1.71
N GLY A 135 -9.40 -7.71 3.01
CA GLY A 135 -9.08 -9.06 3.53
C GLY A 135 -7.61 -9.46 3.48
N PHE A 136 -6.72 -8.55 3.08
CA PHE A 136 -5.27 -8.75 3.09
C PHE A 136 -4.62 -7.85 4.12
N ALA A 137 -3.77 -8.43 4.96
CA ALA A 137 -2.85 -7.67 5.78
C ALA A 137 -1.74 -7.14 4.88
N TRP A 138 -1.27 -5.93 5.18
CA TRP A 138 -0.15 -5.34 4.49
C TRP A 138 0.83 -4.73 5.47
N GLU A 139 2.10 -4.75 5.08
CA GLU A 139 3.20 -4.06 5.75
C GLU A 139 3.98 -3.27 4.70
N ALA A 140 4.15 -1.98 4.95
CA ALA A 140 4.91 -1.06 4.12
C ALA A 140 6.17 -0.64 4.88
N VAL A 141 7.33 -0.86 4.28
CA VAL A 141 8.63 -0.55 4.87
C VAL A 141 9.32 0.52 4.04
N PHE A 142 9.56 1.68 4.65
CA PHE A 142 10.33 2.75 4.05
C PHE A 142 11.83 2.48 4.26
N GLY A 143 12.50 2.02 3.21
CA GLY A 143 13.95 1.81 3.17
C GLY A 143 14.74 3.09 2.93
N GLU A 144 15.98 2.98 2.46
CA GLU A 144 16.86 4.14 2.23
C GLU A 144 16.35 5.07 1.11
N THR A 145 15.80 4.51 0.04
CA THR A 145 15.40 5.26 -1.18
C THR A 145 14.00 4.96 -1.69
N GLY A 146 13.26 4.10 -1.00
CA GLY A 146 12.03 3.52 -1.51
C GLY A 146 11.12 3.00 -0.40
N MET A 147 9.87 2.77 -0.74
CA MET A 147 8.91 2.07 0.10
C MET A 147 8.43 0.83 -0.63
N ASP A 148 8.64 -0.31 0.00
CA ASP A 148 8.17 -1.61 -0.46
C ASP A 148 6.96 -2.02 0.38
N VAL A 149 6.01 -2.72 -0.23
CA VAL A 149 4.79 -3.19 0.43
C VAL A 149 4.63 -4.67 0.22
N THR A 150 4.45 -5.42 1.30
CA THR A 150 4.14 -6.85 1.27
C THR A 150 2.69 -7.08 1.70
N PHE A 151 1.96 -7.88 0.93
CA PHE A 151 0.60 -8.32 1.22
C PHE A 151 0.57 -9.79 1.63
N ALA A 152 -0.32 -10.10 2.57
CA ALA A 152 -0.61 -11.47 3.01
C ALA A 152 -2.12 -11.66 3.21
N ALA A 153 -2.65 -12.77 2.73
CA ALA A 153 -4.07 -13.10 2.95
C ALA A 153 -4.35 -13.26 4.45
N VAL A 154 -5.39 -12.60 4.95
CA VAL A 154 -5.88 -12.83 6.31
C VAL A 154 -6.78 -14.07 6.27
N PRO A 155 -6.48 -15.14 7.04
CA PRO A 155 -7.34 -16.33 7.04
C PRO A 155 -8.78 -15.97 7.42
N GLU A 156 -9.74 -16.43 6.63
CA GLU A 156 -11.15 -16.23 6.95
C GLU A 156 -11.51 -16.89 8.29
N PRO A 157 -12.51 -16.37 9.04
CA PRO A 157 -12.96 -16.97 10.29
C PRO A 157 -13.33 -18.46 10.16
N ALA A 158 -13.87 -18.87 9.01
CA ALA A 158 -14.22 -20.26 8.75
C ALA A 158 -12.99 -21.17 8.62
N ALA A 159 -11.90 -20.70 8.02
CA ALA A 159 -10.64 -21.44 7.94
C ALA A 159 -10.04 -21.65 9.34
N ILE A 160 -10.09 -20.62 10.18
CA ILE A 160 -9.70 -20.71 11.59
C ILE A 160 -10.60 -21.70 12.34
N ALA A 161 -11.91 -21.62 12.15
CA ALA A 161 -12.88 -22.52 12.79
C ALA A 161 -12.70 -23.99 12.35
N ALA A 162 -12.40 -24.23 11.07
CA ALA A 162 -12.14 -25.56 10.53
C ALA A 162 -10.89 -26.19 11.16
N LEU A 163 -9.83 -25.40 11.40
CA LEU A 163 -8.65 -25.87 12.12
C LEU A 163 -8.99 -26.31 13.55
N PHE A 164 -9.80 -25.53 14.26
CA PHE A 164 -10.28 -25.91 15.59
C PHE A 164 -11.20 -27.14 15.54
N GLY A 165 -12.11 -27.23 14.58
CA GLY A 165 -12.99 -28.37 14.37
C GLY A 165 -12.22 -29.67 14.08
N LEU A 166 -11.22 -29.61 13.20
CA LEU A 166 -10.33 -30.72 12.89
C LEU A 166 -9.53 -31.14 14.13
N SER A 167 -8.97 -30.17 14.86
CA SER A 167 -8.24 -30.42 16.10
C SER A 167 -9.12 -31.12 17.15
N ALA A 168 -10.37 -30.69 17.29
CA ALA A 168 -11.35 -31.32 18.17
C ALA A 168 -11.69 -32.75 17.73
N LEU A 169 -11.86 -33.00 16.43
CA LEU A 169 -12.12 -34.33 15.88
C LEU A 169 -10.96 -35.29 16.13
N LEU A 170 -9.72 -34.85 15.87
CA LEU A 170 -8.50 -35.61 16.15
C LEU A 170 -8.42 -35.96 17.63
N PHE A 171 -8.61 -34.97 18.51
CA PHE A 171 -8.61 -35.19 19.96
C PHE A 171 -9.68 -36.21 20.41
N ALA A 172 -10.89 -36.13 19.87
CA ALA A 172 -11.96 -37.08 20.15
C ALA A 172 -11.59 -38.51 19.70
N ALA A 173 -10.99 -38.66 18.51
CA ALA A 173 -10.52 -39.94 18.01
C ALA A 173 -9.40 -40.54 18.88
N PHE A 174 -8.43 -39.73 19.31
CA PHE A 174 -7.37 -40.15 20.25
C PHE A 174 -7.96 -40.63 21.59
N ARG A 175 -8.96 -39.90 22.14
CA ARG A 175 -9.64 -40.30 23.38
C ARG A 175 -10.42 -41.61 23.22
N ALA A 176 -11.05 -41.82 22.07
CA ALA A 176 -11.81 -43.04 21.78
C ALA A 176 -10.90 -44.27 21.64
N GLY A 177 -9.74 -44.13 21.00
CA GLY A 177 -8.75 -45.20 20.87
C GLY A 177 -8.18 -45.66 22.22
N ARG A 178 -7.96 -44.73 23.15
CA ARG A 178 -7.40 -45.01 24.49
C ARG A 178 -8.38 -45.69 25.45
N LYS A 179 -9.69 -45.64 25.19
CA LYS A 179 -10.72 -46.36 25.95
C LYS A 179 -10.94 -47.82 25.49
N ARG A 180 -10.33 -48.21 24.37
CA ARG A 180 -10.49 -49.53 23.75
C ARG A 180 -9.26 -50.43 23.88
N GLY A 181 -8.22 -49.99 24.58
CA GLY A 181 -7.01 -50.77 24.90
C GLY A 181 -6.88 -51.06 26.38
#